data_AF-A0A9D4YJJ7-F1
#
_entry.id   AF-A0A9D4YJJ7-F1
#
_cell.length_a   1.000
_cell.length_b   1.000
_cell.length_c   1.000
_cell.angle_alpha   90.00
_cell.angle_beta   90.00
_cell.angle_gamma   90.00
#
_symmetry.space_group_name_H-M   'P 1'
#
loop_
_entity.id
_entity.type
_entity.pdbx_description
1 polymer ?
#
loop_
_entity_poly.entity_id
_entity_poly.type
_entity_poly.pdbx_seq_one_letter_code
_entity_poly.pdbx_strand_id
1 'polypeptide(L)'
;YYNYKSSLKRMSKMINILLLITCLVTISTGHKNNDMPVGLKEEDLELERQLSILNKSPIKSIHTKSGYIVDCIDINKQPAFDHPLLKNHKLQKKPIFERNITEKRVQNSSINLKFVFEKFRCPQRTVPIRRTTKNDLIQGKSLFKAHNVTQNGSINHWNY
;
A
#
# COMPACT_ATOMS: atom_id res chain seq x y z
N TYR A 1 9.32 -44.93 57.24
CA TYR A 1 10.13 -44.43 56.10
C TYR A 1 9.76 -45.09 54.76
N TYR A 2 9.79 -46.43 54.63
CA TYR A 2 9.44 -47.12 53.37
C TYR A 2 8.00 -46.87 52.87
N ASN A 3 7.00 -46.93 53.75
CA ASN A 3 5.60 -46.65 53.40
C ASN A 3 5.38 -45.20 52.93
N TYR A 4 6.14 -44.25 53.51
CA TYR A 4 6.11 -42.84 53.10
C TYR A 4 6.73 -42.66 51.71
N LYS A 5 7.88 -43.29 51.44
CA LYS A 5 8.54 -43.26 50.11
C LYS A 5 7.69 -43.95 49.03
N SER A 6 7.01 -45.04 49.39
CA SER A 6 6.04 -45.74 48.51
C SER A 6 4.81 -44.86 48.22
N SER A 7 4.25 -44.23 49.26
CA SER A 7 3.12 -43.28 49.13
C SER A 7 3.49 -42.08 48.26
N LEU A 8 4.65 -41.47 48.49
CA LEU A 8 5.20 -40.39 47.65
C LEU A 8 5.37 -40.81 46.18
N LYS A 9 5.87 -42.02 45.92
CA LYS A 9 6.02 -42.55 44.55
C LYS A 9 4.65 -42.77 43.89
N ARG A 10 3.63 -43.16 44.67
CA ARG A 10 2.24 -43.28 44.21
C ARG A 10 1.63 -41.91 43.92
N MET A 11 1.82 -40.93 44.79
CA MET A 11 1.33 -39.56 44.60
C MET A 11 2.00 -38.89 43.39
N SER A 12 3.31 -39.05 43.22
CA SER A 12 4.04 -38.53 42.05
C SER A 12 3.52 -39.13 40.74
N LYS A 13 3.21 -40.43 40.70
CA LYS A 13 2.56 -41.05 39.54
C LYS A 13 1.17 -40.49 39.27
N MET A 14 0.36 -40.29 40.32
CA MET A 14 -0.98 -39.71 40.17
C MET A 14 -0.93 -38.26 39.68
N ILE A 15 0.03 -37.46 40.17
CA ILE A 15 0.26 -36.08 39.72
C ILE A 15 0.69 -36.07 38.25
N ASN A 16 1.62 -36.94 37.84
CA ASN A 16 2.05 -37.03 36.45
C ASN A 16 0.91 -37.46 35.50
N ILE A 17 0.04 -38.38 35.93
CA ILE A 17 -1.15 -38.76 35.15
C ILE A 17 -2.12 -37.58 35.02
N LEU A 18 -2.34 -36.84 36.11
CA LEU A 18 -3.20 -35.65 36.09
C LEU A 18 -2.65 -34.55 35.17
N LEU A 19 -1.32 -34.34 35.18
CA LEU A 19 -0.63 -33.42 34.27
C LEU A 19 -0.74 -33.85 32.80
N LEU A 20 -0.66 -35.16 32.51
CA LEU A 20 -0.85 -35.68 31.15
C LEU A 20 -2.29 -35.48 30.66
N ILE A 21 -3.29 -35.76 31.48
CA ILE A 21 -4.71 -35.59 31.11
C ILE A 21 -5.04 -34.11 30.87
N THR A 22 -4.57 -33.21 31.75
CA THR A 22 -4.77 -31.76 31.56
C THR A 22 -4.09 -31.27 30.29
N CYS A 23 -2.86 -31.73 30.00
CA CYS A 23 -2.17 -31.43 28.74
C CYS A 23 -2.98 -31.90 27.51
N LEU A 24 -3.51 -33.12 27.52
CA LEU A 24 -4.34 -33.64 26.43
C LEU A 24 -5.64 -32.82 26.24
N VAL A 25 -6.31 -32.40 27.32
CA VAL A 25 -7.51 -31.54 27.24
C VAL A 25 -7.18 -30.14 26.70
N THR A 26 -6.03 -29.57 27.05
CA THR A 26 -5.58 -28.28 26.50
C THR A 26 -5.23 -28.35 25.01
N ILE A 27 -4.77 -29.50 24.51
CA ILE A 27 -4.51 -29.71 23.07
C ILE A 27 -5.83 -29.81 22.31
N SER A 28 -6.83 -30.54 22.84
CA SER A 28 -8.15 -30.69 22.20
C SER A 28 -8.99 -29.40 22.19
N THR A 29 -8.76 -28.48 23.13
CA THR A 29 -9.41 -27.16 23.18
C THR A 29 -8.56 -26.04 22.61
N GLY A 30 -7.32 -26.35 22.19
CA GLY A 30 -6.27 -25.42 21.78
C GLY A 30 -6.16 -25.15 20.29
N HIS A 31 -7.07 -25.66 19.46
CA HIS A 31 -7.26 -25.13 18.10
C HIS A 31 -8.29 -24.00 18.13
N LYS A 32 -7.91 -22.86 18.71
CA LYS A 32 -8.37 -21.61 18.10
C LYS A 32 -7.62 -21.53 16.78
N ASN A 33 -8.27 -21.95 15.70
CA ASN A 33 -7.74 -21.65 14.39
C ASN A 33 -7.41 -20.15 14.38
N ASN A 34 -6.18 -19.79 14.04
CA ASN A 34 -5.87 -18.46 13.55
C ASN A 34 -6.50 -18.28 12.16
N ASP A 35 -7.77 -18.67 12.02
CA ASP A 35 -8.61 -18.33 10.88
C ASP A 35 -8.93 -16.85 11.05
N MET A 36 -7.97 -16.02 10.61
CA MET A 36 -8.25 -14.66 10.21
C MET A 36 -9.57 -14.71 9.42
N PRO A 37 -10.59 -13.92 9.81
CA PRO A 37 -11.91 -13.95 9.20
C PRO A 37 -11.75 -13.98 7.67
N VAL A 38 -12.38 -14.95 7.02
CA VAL A 38 -12.26 -15.17 5.57
C VAL A 38 -12.48 -13.86 4.79
N GLY A 39 -13.40 -13.01 5.26
CA GLY A 39 -13.64 -11.68 4.68
C GLY A 39 -12.47 -10.69 4.77
N LEU A 40 -11.67 -10.70 5.85
CA LEU A 40 -10.48 -9.83 5.95
C LEU A 40 -9.38 -10.26 4.96
N LYS A 41 -9.25 -11.56 4.69
CA LYS A 41 -8.30 -12.06 3.69
C LYS A 41 -8.72 -11.66 2.28
N GLU A 42 -10.00 -11.76 1.95
CA GLU A 42 -10.53 -11.39 0.63
C GLU A 42 -10.38 -9.89 0.35
N GLU A 43 -10.69 -9.03 1.32
CA GLU A 43 -10.51 -7.58 1.20
C GLU A 43 -9.03 -7.21 0.99
N ASP A 44 -8.13 -7.86 1.72
CA ASP A 44 -6.70 -7.65 1.59
C ASP A 44 -6.17 -8.10 0.23
N LEU A 45 -6.60 -9.26 -0.27
CA LEU A 45 -6.26 -9.75 -1.59
C LEU A 45 -6.76 -8.81 -2.70
N GLU A 46 -7.97 -8.26 -2.57
CA GLU A 46 -8.49 -7.29 -3.54
C GLU A 46 -7.70 -5.97 -3.50
N LEU A 47 -7.28 -5.51 -2.32
CA LEU A 47 -6.41 -4.35 -2.20
C LEU A 47 -5.04 -4.59 -2.85
N GLU A 48 -4.44 -5.76 -2.64
CA GLU A 48 -3.17 -6.14 -3.29
C GLU A 48 -3.31 -6.18 -4.82
N ARG A 49 -4.40 -6.76 -5.32
CA ARG A 49 -4.71 -6.77 -6.75
C ARG A 49 -4.80 -5.36 -7.32
N GLN A 50 -5.52 -4.46 -6.65
CA GLN A 50 -5.63 -3.06 -7.06
C GLN A 50 -4.28 -2.34 -7.04
N LEU A 51 -3.46 -2.57 -6.01
CA LEU A 51 -2.11 -2.01 -5.94
C LEU A 51 -1.23 -2.47 -7.09
N SER A 52 -1.30 -3.74 -7.48
CA SER A 52 -0.52 -4.28 -8.60
C SER A 52 -0.89 -3.67 -9.96
N ILE A 53 -2.14 -3.25 -10.14
CA ILE A 53 -2.61 -2.59 -11.36
C ILE A 53 -2.07 -1.16 -11.40
N LEU A 54 -2.18 -0.43 -10.28
CA LEU A 54 -1.77 0.97 -10.17
C LEU A 54 -0.26 1.16 -10.18
N ASN A 55 0.46 0.31 -9.45
CA ASN A 55 1.91 0.41 -9.28
C ASN A 55 2.62 -0.47 -10.30
N LYS A 56 3.07 0.15 -11.40
CA LYS A 56 3.86 -0.52 -12.43
C LYS A 56 5.29 -0.78 -11.95
N SER A 57 5.94 -1.78 -12.53
CA SER A 57 7.34 -2.12 -12.22
C SER A 57 8.28 -0.95 -12.54
N PRO A 58 9.04 -0.44 -11.55
CA PRO A 58 9.94 0.68 -11.72
C PRO A 58 11.27 0.29 -12.37
N ILE A 59 11.81 1.20 -13.18
CA ILE A 59 13.22 1.16 -13.63
C ILE A 59 14.13 1.58 -12.46
N LYS A 60 13.65 2.51 -11.64
CA LYS A 60 14.35 3.01 -10.46
C LYS A 60 13.33 3.48 -9.44
N SER A 61 13.53 3.17 -8.16
CA SER A 61 12.76 3.74 -7.05
C SER A 61 13.63 4.73 -6.28
N ILE A 62 13.03 5.84 -5.84
CA ILE A 62 13.70 6.88 -5.09
C ILE A 62 12.91 7.13 -3.80
N HIS A 63 13.59 6.99 -2.67
CA HIS A 63 13.01 7.28 -1.35
C HIS A 63 13.19 8.75 -1.03
N THR A 64 12.08 9.41 -0.70
CA THR A 64 12.07 10.80 -0.26
C THR A 64 12.36 10.89 1.23
N LYS A 65 12.83 12.05 1.70
CA LYS A 65 13.00 12.32 3.14
C LYS A 65 11.69 12.20 3.92
N SER A 66 10.55 12.44 3.26
CA SER A 66 9.22 12.35 3.85
C SER A 66 8.64 10.93 3.89
N GLY A 67 9.42 9.91 3.52
CA GLY A 67 8.98 8.51 3.54
C GLY A 67 8.18 8.04 2.31
N TYR A 68 7.90 8.94 1.36
CA TYR A 68 7.29 8.54 0.08
C TYR A 68 8.30 7.88 -0.84
N ILE A 69 7.81 6.95 -1.67
CA ILE A 69 8.56 6.32 -2.74
C ILE A 69 8.10 6.89 -4.07
N VAL A 70 9.05 7.35 -4.88
CA VAL A 70 8.84 7.81 -6.24
C VAL A 70 9.49 6.82 -7.20
N ASP A 71 8.67 6.25 -8.07
CA ASP A 71 9.05 5.27 -9.07
C ASP A 71 9.26 5.93 -10.43
N CYS A 72 10.42 5.67 -11.02
CA CYS A 72 10.71 6.05 -12.39
C CYS A 72 10.21 4.96 -13.33
N ILE A 73 9.18 5.29 -14.11
CA ILE A 73 8.51 4.37 -15.04
C ILE A 73 8.83 4.78 -16.46
N ASP A 74 9.01 3.81 -17.38
CA ASP A 74 9.15 4.11 -18.81
C ASP A 74 7.99 5.00 -19.24
N ILE A 75 8.29 6.08 -19.98
CA ILE A 75 7.28 7.07 -20.39
C ILE A 75 6.11 6.44 -21.17
N ASN A 76 6.34 5.33 -21.87
CA ASN A 76 5.33 4.59 -22.63
C ASN A 76 4.59 3.52 -21.81
N LYS A 77 5.01 3.28 -20.56
CA LYS A 77 4.42 2.29 -19.65
C LYS A 77 3.74 2.94 -18.43
N GLN A 78 3.50 4.24 -18.49
CA GLN A 78 2.77 4.94 -17.42
C GLN A 78 1.33 4.40 -17.29
N PRO A 79 0.77 4.36 -16.06
CA PRO A 79 -0.57 3.81 -15.81
C PRO A 79 -1.69 4.42 -16.67
N ALA A 80 -1.56 5.70 -17.06
CA ALA A 80 -2.54 6.36 -17.92
C ALA A 80 -2.79 5.63 -19.25
N PHE A 81 -1.78 4.92 -19.78
CA PHE A 81 -1.88 4.17 -21.02
C PHE A 81 -2.56 2.80 -20.89
N ASP A 82 -2.92 2.37 -19.68
CA ASP A 82 -3.83 1.23 -19.51
C ASP A 82 -5.26 1.59 -19.90
N HIS A 83 -5.59 2.89 -19.95
CA HIS A 83 -6.90 3.33 -20.42
C HIS A 83 -7.05 3.03 -21.92
N PRO A 84 -8.13 2.36 -22.38
CA PRO A 84 -8.27 1.94 -23.77
C PRO A 84 -8.12 3.09 -24.79
N LEU A 85 -8.64 4.27 -24.44
CA LEU A 85 -8.53 5.47 -25.27
C LEU A 85 -7.11 6.04 -25.41
N LEU A 86 -6.21 5.68 -24.49
CA LEU A 86 -4.84 6.21 -24.44
C LEU A 86 -3.77 5.17 -24.78
N LYS A 87 -4.12 3.88 -24.88
CA LYS A 87 -3.19 2.77 -25.14
C LYS A 87 -2.28 2.99 -26.36
N ASN A 88 -2.81 3.62 -27.41
CA ASN A 88 -2.10 3.89 -28.66
C ASN A 88 -1.76 5.38 -28.84
N HIS A 89 -1.87 6.17 -27.78
CA HIS A 89 -1.62 7.60 -27.85
C HIS A 89 -0.13 7.88 -28.09
N LYS A 90 0.17 8.56 -29.20
CA LYS A 90 1.54 9.00 -29.52
C LYS A 90 1.92 10.18 -28.63
N LEU A 91 2.90 9.97 -27.76
CA LEU A 91 3.48 11.04 -26.96
C LEU A 91 4.00 12.17 -27.85
N GLN A 92 3.51 13.37 -27.60
CA GLN A 92 4.01 14.56 -28.25
C GLN A 92 5.38 14.89 -27.67
N LYS A 93 6.38 15.06 -28.53
CA LYS A 93 7.68 15.56 -28.09
C LYS A 93 7.54 17.04 -27.82
N LYS A 94 8.21 17.52 -26.77
CA LYS A 94 8.36 18.95 -26.56
C LYS A 94 8.91 19.57 -27.85
N PRO A 95 8.22 20.56 -28.45
CA PRO A 95 8.77 21.24 -29.62
C PRO A 95 10.10 21.88 -29.23
N ILE A 96 11.12 21.65 -30.06
CA ILE A 96 12.41 22.33 -29.93
C ILE A 96 12.18 23.74 -30.42
N PHE A 97 11.70 24.62 -29.54
CA PHE A 97 11.77 26.04 -29.82
C PHE A 97 13.23 26.47 -29.63
N GLU A 98 13.91 26.77 -30.73
CA GLU A 98 15.14 27.56 -30.74
C GLU A 98 14.81 28.93 -30.15
N ARG A 99 14.86 29.00 -28.82
CA ARG A 99 14.79 30.25 -28.09
C ARG A 99 16.13 30.94 -28.31
N ASN A 100 16.21 31.81 -29.31
CA ASN A 100 17.16 32.92 -29.38
C ASN A 100 16.88 33.91 -28.23
N ILE A 101 16.90 33.42 -27.00
CA ILE A 101 16.80 34.25 -25.81
C ILE A 101 18.23 34.63 -25.47
N THR A 102 18.61 35.81 -25.96
CA THR A 102 19.63 36.63 -25.30
C THR A 102 19.39 36.56 -23.80
N GLU A 103 20.43 36.14 -23.08
CA GLU A 103 20.43 35.89 -21.64
C GLU A 103 20.18 37.18 -20.84
N LYS A 104 18.96 37.73 -20.88
CA LYS A 104 18.51 38.63 -19.82
C LYS A 104 18.09 37.75 -18.65
N ARG A 105 19.02 37.62 -17.71
CA ARG A 105 18.85 37.02 -16.39
C ARG A 105 17.69 37.73 -15.68
N VAL A 106 16.47 37.25 -15.89
CA VAL A 106 15.32 37.67 -15.08
C VAL A 106 15.49 37.01 -13.72
N GLN A 107 16.13 37.73 -12.80
CA GLN A 107 16.10 37.46 -11.35
C GLN A 107 14.70 37.80 -10.82
N ASN A 108 13.66 37.09 -11.27
CA ASN A 108 12.36 37.15 -10.62
C ASN A 108 12.13 35.81 -9.92
N SER A 109 12.43 35.80 -8.62
CA SER A 109 11.90 34.87 -7.63
C SER A 109 11.59 33.48 -8.17
N SER A 110 12.61 32.77 -8.68
CA SER A 110 12.51 31.35 -8.89
C SER A 110 12.46 30.73 -7.50
N ILE A 111 11.24 30.60 -6.95
CA ILE A 111 10.93 29.70 -5.85
C ILE A 111 11.74 28.43 -6.07
N ASN A 112 12.35 27.94 -5.01
CA ASN A 112 13.38 26.88 -4.91
C ASN A 112 12.99 25.50 -5.51
N LEU A 113 12.14 25.45 -6.55
CA LEU A 113 11.76 24.29 -7.36
C LEU A 113 12.99 23.58 -7.95
N LYS A 114 14.06 24.31 -8.32
CA LYS A 114 15.30 23.68 -8.79
C LYS A 114 15.94 22.76 -7.75
N PHE A 115 15.88 23.12 -6.47
CA PHE A 115 16.54 22.36 -5.41
C PHE A 115 15.78 21.07 -5.05
N VAL A 116 14.45 21.05 -5.23
CA VAL A 116 13.63 19.85 -5.03
C VAL A 116 13.87 18.84 -6.15
N PHE A 117 13.95 19.27 -7.42
CA PHE A 117 14.11 18.34 -8.53
C PHE A 117 15.55 17.86 -8.80
N GLU A 118 16.59 18.55 -8.30
CA GLU A 118 17.98 18.12 -8.52
C GLU A 118 18.29 16.74 -7.91
N LYS A 119 17.65 16.37 -6.80
CA LYS A 119 17.87 15.07 -6.12
C LYS A 119 16.94 13.93 -6.59
N PHE A 120 15.85 14.24 -7.30
CA PHE A 120 14.86 13.25 -7.75
C PHE A 120 14.80 13.17 -9.28
N ARG A 121 15.96 13.09 -9.93
CA ARG A 121 16.03 12.91 -11.39
C ARG A 121 15.85 11.44 -11.75
N CYS A 122 14.76 11.16 -12.45
CA CYS A 122 14.56 9.91 -13.15
C CYS A 122 15.42 9.86 -14.44
N PRO A 123 15.85 8.66 -14.89
CA PRO A 123 16.59 8.51 -16.15
C PRO A 123 15.84 9.11 -17.35
N GLN A 124 16.56 9.40 -18.44
CA GLN A 124 15.91 9.86 -19.66
C GLN A 124 14.87 8.84 -20.16
N ARG A 125 13.79 9.35 -20.77
CA ARG A 125 12.64 8.55 -21.25
C ARG A 125 11.83 7.85 -20.15
N THR A 126 11.95 8.34 -18.91
CA THR A 126 11.12 7.87 -17.79
C THR A 126 10.40 9.03 -17.13
N VAL A 127 9.32 8.73 -16.43
CA VAL A 127 8.51 9.70 -15.68
C VAL A 127 8.51 9.33 -14.19
N PRO A 128 8.67 10.30 -13.28
CA PRO A 128 8.51 10.06 -11.85
C PRO A 128 7.02 9.91 -11.50
N ILE A 129 6.66 8.81 -10.84
CA ILE A 129 5.30 8.52 -10.37
C ILE A 129 5.39 8.18 -8.88
N ARG A 130 4.62 8.87 -8.02
CA ARG A 130 4.53 8.52 -6.60
C ARG A 130 3.83 7.16 -6.47
N ARG A 131 4.45 6.22 -5.75
CA ARG A 131 3.86 4.90 -5.49
C ARG A 131 2.63 5.02 -4.60
N THR A 132 1.56 4.33 -4.98
CA THR A 132 0.34 4.21 -4.19
C THR A 132 0.52 3.14 -3.12
N THR A 133 0.17 3.44 -1.87
CA THR A 133 0.16 2.48 -0.76
C THR A 133 -1.25 1.95 -0.49
N LYS A 134 -1.35 0.87 0.30
CA LYS A 134 -2.64 0.32 0.77
C LYS A 134 -3.47 1.39 1.49
N ASN A 135 -2.83 2.23 2.31
CA ASN A 135 -3.49 3.31 3.02
C ASN A 135 -4.02 4.40 2.07
N ASP A 136 -3.26 4.77 1.03
CA ASP A 136 -3.72 5.73 0.03
C ASP A 136 -4.99 5.21 -0.67
N LEU A 137 -5.05 3.90 -0.98
CA LEU A 137 -6.24 3.28 -1.57
C LEU A 137 -7.46 3.29 -0.64
N ILE A 138 -7.27 2.89 0.62
CA ILE A 138 -8.36 2.87 1.61
C ILE A 138 -8.90 4.28 1.80
N GLN A 139 -8.02 5.26 1.99
CA GLN A 139 -8.43 6.65 2.15
C GLN A 139 -9.15 7.18 0.91
N GLY A 140 -8.65 6.89 -0.30
CA GLY A 140 -9.31 7.26 -1.55
C GLY A 140 -10.72 6.69 -1.68
N LYS A 141 -10.92 5.41 -1.32
CA LYS A 141 -12.24 4.76 -1.31
C LYS A 141 -13.18 5.43 -0.29
N SER A 142 -12.69 5.71 0.91
CA SER A 142 -13.48 6.39 1.95
C SER A 142 -13.92 7.79 1.52
N LEU A 143 -13.02 8.57 0.91
CA LEU A 143 -13.32 9.90 0.39
C LEU A 143 -14.35 9.86 -0.75
N PHE A 144 -14.19 8.93 -1.69
CA PHE A 144 -15.15 8.74 -2.78
C PHE A 144 -16.54 8.36 -2.24
N LYS A 145 -16.61 7.45 -1.26
CA LYS A 145 -17.87 7.07 -0.62
C LYS A 145 -18.52 8.26 0.09
N ALA A 146 -17.77 9.03 0.86
CA ALA A 146 -18.28 10.21 1.56
C ALA A 146 -18.87 11.23 0.57
N HIS A 147 -18.17 11.47 -0.55
CA HIS A 147 -18.64 12.37 -1.59
C HIS A 147 -19.97 11.92 -2.21
N ASN A 148 -20.11 10.63 -2.53
CA ASN A 148 -21.36 10.10 -3.11
C ASN A 148 -22.54 10.17 -2.11
N VAL A 149 -22.27 10.00 -0.82
CA VAL A 149 -23.28 10.18 0.24
C VAL A 149 -23.74 11.63 0.30
N THR A 150 -22.82 12.60 0.20
CA THR A 150 -23.18 14.03 0.19
C THR A 150 -23.96 14.45 -1.06
N GLN A 151 -23.66 13.87 -2.23
CA GLN A 151 -24.41 14.15 -3.46
C GLN A 151 -25.82 13.55 -3.42
N ASN A 152 -25.97 12.31 -2.97
CA ASN A 152 -27.29 11.68 -2.83
C ASN A 152 -28.13 12.30 -1.71
N GLY A 153 -27.50 12.87 -0.66
CA GLY A 153 -28.20 13.63 0.39
C GLY A 153 -28.63 15.03 -0.04
N SER A 154 -27.96 15.63 -1.05
CA SER A 154 -28.28 16.97 -1.57
C SER A 154 -29.38 16.98 -2.63
N ILE A 155 -29.72 15.82 -3.21
CA ILE A 155 -30.78 15.69 -4.23
C ILE A 155 -32.19 15.81 -3.62
N ASN A 156 -32.33 15.69 -2.30
CA ASN A 156 -33.64 15.73 -1.62
C ASN A 156 -34.07 17.13 -1.14
N HIS A 157 -33.32 18.20 -1.44
CA HIS A 157 -33.61 19.55 -0.91
C HIS A 157 -34.13 20.56 -1.94
N TRP A 158 -34.31 20.20 -3.21
CA TRP A 158 -34.89 21.07 -4.22
C TRP A 158 -35.95 20.35 -5.05
N ASN A 159 -37.08 20.01 -4.43
CA ASN A 159 -38.32 19.79 -5.15
C ASN A 159 -39.40 20.69 -4.50
N TYR A 160 -39.61 21.86 -5.10
CA TYR A 160 -40.87 22.61 -5.02
C TYR A 160 -41.85 22.02 -6.02
#